data_AF-A0A087TLR1-F1
#
_entry.id   AF-A0A087TLR1-F1
#
_cell.length_a   1.000
_cell.length_b   1.000
_cell.length_c   1.000
_cell.angle_alpha   90.00
_cell.angle_beta   90.00
_cell.angle_gamma   90.00
#
_symmetry.space_group_name_H-M   'P 1'
#
loop_
_entity.id
_entity.type
_entity.pdbx_description
1 polymer ?
#
loop_
_entity_poly.entity_id
_entity_poly.type
_entity_poly.pdbx_seq_one_letter_code
_entity_poly.pdbx_strand_id
1 'polypeptide(L)'
;MLQFNINVPASVYAKYYFDLRSLADQNDLAFPTEPLSKERAQKLEAMSLALCSTLVDLHRNGMRKWSSLDNLTVLRKSAAILS
;
A
#
# COMPACT_ATOMS: atom_id res chain seq x y z
N MET A 1 -16.28 -4.07 -4.79
CA MET A 1 -14.94 -4.05 -5.43
C MET A 1 -14.94 -2.90 -6.43
N LEU A 2 -13.93 -2.04 -6.41
CA LEU A 2 -13.84 -0.93 -7.37
C LEU A 2 -13.54 -1.52 -8.76
N GLN A 3 -14.32 -1.13 -9.78
CA GLN A 3 -14.08 -1.57 -11.16
C GLN A 3 -13.13 -0.59 -11.84
N PHE A 4 -12.03 -1.10 -12.37
CA PHE A 4 -11.04 -0.32 -13.12
C PHE A 4 -11.04 -0.73 -14.57
N ASN A 5 -11.00 0.25 -15.47
CA ASN A 5 -10.92 -0.01 -16.90
C ASN A 5 -9.46 -0.23 -17.30
N ILE A 6 -9.10 -1.50 -17.57
CA ILE A 6 -7.73 -1.88 -17.96
C ILE A 6 -7.35 -1.43 -19.38
N ASN A 7 -8.33 -1.01 -20.20
CA ASN A 7 -8.08 -0.54 -21.55
C ASN A 7 -7.61 0.92 -21.59
N VAL A 8 -7.69 1.63 -20.45
CA VAL A 8 -7.20 3.00 -20.32
C VAL A 8 -5.72 2.97 -19.94
N PRO A 9 -4.85 3.72 -20.65
CA PRO A 9 -3.43 3.77 -20.33
C PRO A 9 -3.16 4.24 -18.89
N ALA A 10 -2.13 3.67 -18.27
CA ALA A 10 -1.71 4.04 -16.91
C ALA A 10 -1.40 5.54 -16.77
N SER A 11 -0.94 6.20 -17.84
CA SER A 11 -0.66 7.64 -17.86
C SER A 11 -1.91 8.50 -17.60
N VAL A 12 -3.09 8.05 -18.04
CA VAL A 12 -4.35 8.77 -17.81
C VAL A 12 -4.73 8.71 -16.33
N TYR A 13 -4.60 7.53 -15.71
CA TYR A 13 -4.80 7.38 -14.28
C TYR A 13 -3.78 8.16 -13.46
N ALA A 14 -2.51 8.18 -13.90
CA ALA A 14 -1.47 8.97 -13.26
C ALA A 14 -1.82 10.47 -13.30
N LYS A 15 -2.26 10.99 -14.46
CA LYS A 15 -2.73 12.38 -14.59
C LYS A 15 -3.81 12.69 -13.56
N TYR A 16 -4.87 11.90 -13.49
CA TYR A 16 -5.96 12.14 -12.56
C TYR A 16 -5.56 11.96 -11.09
N TYR A 17 -4.63 11.06 -10.79
CA TYR A 17 -4.07 10.94 -9.45
C TYR A 17 -3.40 12.25 -9.00
N PHE A 18 -2.57 12.86 -9.84
CA PHE A 18 -1.92 14.13 -9.52
C PHE A 18 -2.92 15.29 -9.44
N ASP A 19 -3.93 15.32 -10.31
CA ASP A 19 -5.01 16.30 -10.28
C ASP A 19 -5.77 16.21 -8.94
N LEU A 20 -6.18 15.00 -8.53
CA LEU A 20 -6.89 14.74 -7.26
C LEU A 20 -6.03 15.05 -6.04
N ARG A 21 -4.72 14.78 -6.10
CA ARG A 21 -3.79 15.10 -5.02
C ARG A 21 -3.63 16.60 -4.84
N SER A 22 -3.44 17.33 -5.93
CA SER A 22 -3.35 18.78 -5.91
C SER A 22 -4.62 19.42 -5.35
N LEU A 23 -5.79 18.87 -5.71
CA LEU A 23 -7.08 19.29 -5.17
C LEU A 23 -7.21 19.00 -3.68
N ALA A 24 -6.77 17.83 -3.21
CA ALA A 24 -6.78 17.48 -1.79
C ALA A 24 -5.87 18.40 -0.96
N ASP A 25 -4.69 18.73 -1.49
CA ASP A 25 -3.74 19.66 -0.86
C ASP A 25 -4.33 21.06 -0.72
N GLN A 26 -5.10 21.55 -1.70
CA GLN A 26 -5.81 22.83 -1.64
C GLN A 26 -6.96 22.86 -0.62
N ASN A 27 -7.48 21.70 -0.21
CA ASN A 27 -8.62 21.59 0.69
C ASN A 27 -8.22 21.09 2.09
N ASP A 28 -6.92 21.10 2.42
CA ASP A 28 -6.38 20.54 3.67
C ASP A 28 -6.81 19.06 3.92
N LEU A 29 -7.14 18.34 2.85
CA LEU A 29 -7.45 16.90 2.86
C LEU A 29 -6.19 16.06 2.55
N ALA A 30 -5.02 16.69 2.53
CA ALA A 30 -3.76 16.04 2.24
C ALA A 30 -3.45 14.97 3.30
N PHE A 31 -3.35 13.72 2.85
CA PHE A 31 -2.75 12.66 3.67
C PHE A 31 -1.31 13.05 4.04
N PRO A 32 -0.82 12.73 5.25
CA PRO A 32 0.51 13.11 5.68
C PRO A 32 1.54 12.64 4.65
N THR A 33 2.13 13.62 3.97
CA THR A 33 3.12 13.44 2.90
C THR A 33 4.52 13.31 3.45
N GLU A 34 4.71 13.68 4.72
CA GLU A 34 5.99 13.63 5.38
C GLU A 34 6.45 12.17 5.48
N PRO A 35 7.67 11.84 5.00
CA PRO A 35 8.24 10.53 5.18
C PRO A 35 8.18 10.19 6.67
N LEU A 36 7.84 8.93 6.98
CA LEU A 36 7.79 8.51 8.37
C LEU A 36 9.16 8.75 9.01
N SER A 37 9.18 9.31 10.23
CA SER A 37 10.38 9.30 11.04
C SER A 37 10.88 7.86 11.20
N LYS A 38 12.20 7.68 11.38
CA LYS A 38 12.81 6.35 11.51
C LYS A 38 12.11 5.49 12.58
N GLU A 39 11.75 6.10 13.72
CA GLU A 39 11.02 5.43 14.80
C GLU A 39 9.61 5.02 14.37
N ARG A 40 8.87 5.90 13.69
CA ARG A 40 7.51 5.62 13.23
C ARG A 40 7.51 4.56 12.13
N ALA A 41 8.50 4.57 11.26
CA ALA A 41 8.71 3.55 10.22
C ALA A 41 8.98 2.18 10.85
N GLN A 42 9.90 2.11 11.84
CA GLN A 42 10.19 0.87 12.58
C GLN A 42 8.96 0.33 13.32
N LYS A 43 8.19 1.21 13.98
CA LYS A 43 6.95 0.84 14.64
C LYS A 43 5.93 0.26 13.65
N LEU A 44 5.78 0.88 12.48
CA LEU A 44 4.89 0.41 11.43
C LEU A 44 5.33 -0.96 10.88
N GLU A 45 6.63 -1.15 10.66
CA GLU A 45 7.20 -2.43 10.22
C GLU A 45 6.91 -3.54 11.24
N ALA A 46 7.17 -3.30 12.53
CA ALA A 46 6.87 -4.25 13.59
C ALA A 46 5.39 -4.63 13.66
N MET A 47 4.48 -3.65 13.55
CA MET A 47 3.03 -3.91 13.51
C MET A 47 2.63 -4.71 12.26
N SER A 48 3.20 -4.39 11.10
CA SER A 48 2.92 -5.09 9.84
C SER A 48 3.39 -6.54 9.87
N LEU A 49 4.54 -6.82 10.51
CA LEU A 49 5.07 -8.17 10.66
C LEU A 49 4.19 -9.01 11.58
N ALA A 50 3.75 -8.46 12.72
CA ALA A 50 2.83 -9.14 13.62
C ALA A 50 1.47 -9.43 12.95
N LEU A 51 0.95 -8.49 12.16
CA LEU A 51 -0.26 -8.74 11.38
C LEU A 51 0.01 -9.80 10.30
N CYS A 52 1.11 -9.70 9.56
CA CYS A 52 1.47 -10.65 8.53
C CYS A 52 1.59 -12.08 9.09
N SER A 53 2.21 -12.27 10.26
CA SER A 53 2.26 -13.59 10.90
C SER A 53 0.87 -14.11 11.23
N THR A 54 -0.01 -13.28 11.81
CA THR A 54 -1.40 -13.69 12.08
C THR A 54 -2.19 -13.99 10.80
N LEU A 55 -1.98 -13.24 9.72
CA LEU A 55 -2.60 -13.49 8.43
C LEU A 55 -2.05 -14.76 7.78
N VAL A 56 -0.76 -15.06 7.91
CA VAL A 56 -0.16 -16.32 7.47
C VAL A 56 -0.78 -17.49 8.22
N ASP A 57 -0.97 -17.37 9.53
CA ASP A 57 -1.64 -18.39 10.33
C ASP A 57 -3.11 -18.57 9.90
N LEU A 58 -3.85 -17.47 9.69
CA LEU A 58 -5.22 -17.51 9.15
C LEU A 58 -5.30 -18.09 7.72
N HIS A 59 -4.32 -17.82 6.86
CA HIS A 59 -4.21 -18.45 5.54
C HIS A 59 -3.89 -19.94 5.64
N ARG A 60 -3.09 -20.37 6.63
CA ARG A 60 -2.83 -21.80 6.91
C ARG A 60 -4.08 -22.53 7.40
N ASN A 61 -4.98 -21.82 8.06
CA ASN A 61 -6.31 -22.29 8.48
C ASN A 61 -7.38 -22.28 7.38
N GLY A 62 -7.00 -22.13 6.10
CA GLY A 62 -7.89 -22.39 4.95
C GLY A 62 -8.63 -21.17 4.38
N MET A 63 -8.27 -19.95 4.78
CA MET A 63 -8.81 -18.75 4.14
C MET A 63 -8.20 -18.56 2.73
N ARG A 64 -9.05 -18.48 1.71
CA ARG A 64 -8.67 -18.40 0.28
C ARG A 64 -7.65 -17.28 0.02
N LYS A 65 -6.49 -17.64 -0.52
CA LYS A 65 -5.50 -16.69 -1.04
C LYS A 65 -6.07 -15.90 -2.22
N TRP A 66 -5.77 -14.60 -2.29
CA TRP A 66 -5.99 -13.79 -3.48
C TRP A 66 -4.83 -14.04 -4.46
N SER A 67 -5.12 -14.54 -5.67
CA SER A 67 -4.11 -14.94 -6.66
C SER A 67 -3.19 -13.81 -7.13
N SER A 68 -3.56 -12.55 -6.91
CA SER A 68 -2.73 -11.38 -7.25
C SER A 68 -1.57 -11.13 -6.27
N LEU A 69 -1.47 -11.89 -5.16
CA LEU A 69 -0.38 -11.77 -4.18
C LEU A 69 0.77 -12.75 -4.42
N ASP A 70 0.63 -13.73 -5.31
CA ASP A 70 1.64 -14.79 -5.49
C ASP A 70 2.96 -14.28 -6.14
N ASN A 71 2.95 -13.10 -6.75
CA ASN A 71 4.16 -12.42 -7.26
C ASN A 71 4.87 -11.55 -6.21
N LEU A 72 4.25 -11.31 -5.06
CA LEU A 72 4.76 -10.43 -3.99
C LEU A 72 5.47 -11.21 -2.87
N THR A 73 5.25 -12.52 -2.78
CA THR A 73 5.68 -13.36 -1.66
C THR A 73 7.11 -13.89 -1.76
N VAL A 74 7.80 -13.73 -2.90
CA VAL A 74 9.12 -14.36 -3.03
C VAL A 74 10.22 -13.62 -2.26
N LEU A 75 10.27 -12.28 -2.25
CA LEU A 75 11.26 -11.56 -1.42
C LEU A 75 11.04 -10.04 -1.43
N ARG A 76 10.05 -9.51 -0.72
CA ARG A 76 10.00 -8.06 -0.45
C ARG A 76 9.99 -7.80 1.04
N LYS A 77 11.18 -7.59 1.61
CA LYS A 77 11.30 -6.65 2.74
C LYS A 77 10.82 -5.32 2.20
N SER A 78 9.63 -4.88 2.61
CA SER A 78 9.07 -3.60 2.18
C SER A 78 9.92 -2.52 2.84
N ALA A 79 10.91 -2.01 2.12
CA ALA A 79 11.77 -0.95 2.64
C ALA A 79 10.94 0.32 2.77
N ALA A 80 10.78 0.82 4.00
CA ALA A 80 10.32 2.18 4.22
C ALA A 80 11.37 3.13 3.62
N ILE A 81 10.93 4.07 2.80
CA ILE A 81 11.81 5.14 2.31
C ILE A 81 12.05 6.08 3.50
N LEU A 82 13.26 6.02 4.05
CA LEU A 82 13.72 6.89 5.12
C LEU A 82 14.21 8.21 4.50
N SER A 83 13.96 9.33 5.17
CA SER A 83 14.65 10.60 4.90
C SER A 83 15.92 10.73 5.72
#